data_AF-A0AAV1KDB6-F1
#
_entry.id   AF-A0AAV1KDB6-F1
#
_cell.length_a   1.000
_cell.length_b   1.000
_cell.length_c   1.000
_cell.angle_alpha   90.00
_cell.angle_beta   90.00
_cell.angle_gamma   90.00
#
_symmetry.space_group_name_H-M   'P 1'
#
loop_
_entity.id
_entity.type
_entity.pdbx_description
1 polymer ?
#
loop_
_entity_poly.entity_id
_entity_poly.type
_entity_poly.pdbx_seq_one_letter_code
_entity_poly.pdbx_strand_id
1 'polypeptide(L)'
;MELIQSQKGKDLLLSDGYRYRKARTNTDGSVSWRCAETPCRGRFKVSLENVVVNVTRHSHAPDPAKNEAKKSVSNMKGEQRTPLRNQGS
;
A
#
# COMPACT_ATOMS: atom_id res chain seq x y z
N MET A 1 8.95 6.19 1.30
CA MET A 1 7.57 5.69 1.07
C MET A 1 7.64 4.67 -0.05
N GLU A 2 6.97 3.53 0.09
CA GLU A 2 7.02 2.44 -0.88
C GLU A 2 5.63 1.82 -1.09
N LEU A 3 5.28 1.54 -2.35
CA LEU A 3 4.02 0.90 -2.73
C LEU A 3 4.25 -0.59 -2.96
N ILE A 4 3.48 -1.42 -2.28
CA ILE A 4 3.49 -2.89 -2.44
C ILE A 4 2.08 -3.40 -2.69
N GLN A 5 1.97 -4.60 -3.27
CA GLN A 5 0.70 -5.27 -3.47
C GLN A 5 0.54 -6.39 -2.44
N SER A 6 -0.58 -6.37 -1.70
CA SER A 6 -0.95 -7.46 -0.79
C SER A 6 -1.23 -8.75 -1.56
N GLN A 7 -1.18 -9.90 -0.87
CA GLN A 7 -1.48 -11.23 -1.44
C GLN A 7 -2.85 -11.32 -2.11
N LYS A 8 -3.81 -10.48 -1.68
CA LYS A 8 -5.17 -10.39 -2.24
C LYS A 8 -5.30 -9.35 -3.36
N GLY A 9 -4.20 -8.87 -3.93
CA GLY A 9 -4.20 -7.88 -5.01
C GLY A 9 -4.49 -6.44 -4.59
N LYS A 10 -4.45 -6.12 -3.29
CA LYS A 10 -4.75 -4.78 -2.78
C LYS A 10 -3.49 -3.96 -2.58
N ASP A 11 -3.48 -2.72 -3.06
CA ASP A 11 -2.39 -1.78 -2.84
C ASP A 11 -2.22 -1.45 -1.35
N LEU A 12 -0.97 -1.54 -0.90
CA LEU A 12 -0.53 -1.12 0.41
C LEU A 12 0.63 -0.13 0.27
N LEU A 13 0.65 0.83 1.17
CA LEU A 13 1.69 1.83 1.25
C LEU A 13 2.45 1.67 2.55
N LEU A 14 3.78 1.58 2.45
CA LEU A 14 4.69 1.55 3.57
C LEU A 14 5.39 2.90 3.70
N SER A 15 5.25 3.54 4.86
CA SER A 15 5.95 4.81 5.13
C SER A 15 6.16 5.00 6.62
N ASP A 16 7.37 5.38 7.02
CA ASP A 16 7.73 5.72 8.40
C ASP A 16 7.41 4.60 9.42
N GLY A 17 7.57 3.34 9.02
CA GLY A 17 7.19 2.20 9.88
C GLY A 17 5.68 1.97 10.01
N TYR A 18 4.85 2.72 9.30
CA TYR A 18 3.39 2.52 9.24
C TYR A 18 2.95 1.90 7.92
N ARG A 19 1.74 1.33 7.94
CA ARG A 19 1.12 0.65 6.79
C ARG A 19 -0.21 1.31 6.50
N TYR A 20 -0.42 1.64 5.24
CA TYR A 20 -1.66 2.26 4.79
C TYR A 20 -2.28 1.44 3.68
N ARG A 21 -3.60 1.30 3.72
CA ARG A 21 -4.41 0.74 2.64
C ARG A 21 -4.99 1.86 1.79
N LYS A 22 -5.07 1.64 0.49
CA LYS A 22 -5.72 2.59 -0.43
C LYS A 22 -7.17 2.78 0.00
N ALA A 23 -7.58 4.02 0.26
CA ALA A 23 -8.94 4.34 0.66
C ALA A 23 -9.76 4.84 -0.52
N ARG A 24 -9.26 5.85 -1.24
CA ARG A 24 -9.90 6.38 -2.46
C ARG A 24 -8.89 7.19 -3.28
N THR A 25 -9.15 7.29 -4.57
CA THR A 25 -8.55 8.31 -5.44
C THR A 25 -9.50 9.51 -5.47
N ASN A 26 -8.99 10.72 -5.27
CA ASN A 26 -9.78 11.95 -5.35
C ASN A 26 -9.85 12.44 -6.80
N THR A 27 -10.81 13.33 -7.10
CA THR A 27 -11.03 13.89 -8.45
C THR A 27 -9.81 14.63 -9.00
N ASP A 28 -9.03 15.22 -8.10
CA ASP A 28 -7.74 15.89 -8.36
C ASP A 28 -6.59 14.91 -8.71
N GLY A 29 -6.85 13.60 -8.76
CA GLY A 29 -5.84 12.57 -9.01
C GLY A 29 -5.04 12.18 -7.76
N SER A 30 -5.09 12.98 -6.69
CA SER A 30 -4.48 12.63 -5.41
C SER A 30 -5.10 11.38 -4.78
N VAL A 31 -4.27 10.49 -4.24
CA VAL A 31 -4.70 9.24 -3.58
C VAL A 31 -4.70 9.41 -2.07
N SER A 32 -5.81 9.07 -1.43
CA SER A 32 -5.94 9.01 0.01
C SER A 32 -5.80 7.58 0.53
N TRP A 33 -4.96 7.42 1.53
CA TRP A 33 -4.65 6.17 2.20
C TRP A 33 -5.04 6.27 3.68
N ARG A 34 -5.46 5.13 4.25
CA ARG A 34 -5.81 5.00 5.67
C ARG A 34 -4.90 3.98 6.33
N CYS A 35 -4.56 4.18 7.60
CA CYS A 35 -3.82 3.19 8.36
C CYS A 35 -4.54 1.83 8.28
N ALA A 36 -3.74 0.77 8.14
CA ALA A 36 -4.25 -0.59 8.08
C ALA A 36 -4.61 -1.13 9.48
N GLU A 37 -4.03 -0.55 10.54
CA GLU A 37 -4.25 -0.95 11.93
C GLU A 37 -5.57 -0.36 12.47
N THR A 38 -6.38 -1.16 13.17
CA THR A 38 -7.61 -0.71 13.83
C THR A 38 -7.40 -0.66 15.34
N PRO A 39 -7.90 0.35 16.07
CA PRO A 39 -8.82 1.42 15.64
C PRO A 39 -8.12 2.70 15.12
N CYS A 40 -6.90 2.60 14.59
CA CYS A 40 -6.14 3.77 14.16
C CYS A 40 -6.84 4.58 13.06
N ARG A 41 -6.82 5.91 13.21
CA ARG A 41 -7.38 6.87 12.24
C ARG A 41 -6.32 7.59 11.42
N GLY A 42 -5.07 7.11 11.46
CA GLY A 42 -3.97 7.63 10.66
C GLY A 42 -4.32 7.69 9.17
N ARG A 43 -4.00 8.80 8.51
CA ARG A 43 -4.23 9.05 7.09
C ARG A 43 -2.94 9.49 6.43
N PHE A 44 -2.83 9.16 5.16
CA PHE A 44 -1.73 9.56 4.32
C PHE A 44 -2.29 9.96 2.96
N LYS A 45 -2.04 11.18 2.49
CA LYS A 45 -2.51 11.68 1.20
C LYS A 45 -1.30 11.96 0.32
N VAL A 46 -1.36 11.45 -0.90
CA VAL A 46 -0.31 11.63 -1.91
C VAL A 46 -0.95 12.31 -3.12
N SER A 47 -0.27 13.30 -3.70
CA SER A 47 -0.72 13.96 -4.93
C SER A 47 -0.54 13.05 -6.15
N LEU A 48 -1.03 13.50 -7.31
CA LEU A 48 -0.77 12.82 -8.58
C LEU A 48 0.73 12.76 -8.90
N GLU A 49 1.46 13.83 -8.57
CA GLU A 49 2.92 13.97 -8.70
C GLU A 49 3.72 13.14 -7.67
N ASN A 50 3.07 12.19 -7.00
CA ASN A 50 3.67 11.34 -5.97
C ASN A 50 4.29 12.12 -4.78
N VAL A 51 3.81 13.34 -4.51
CA VAL A 51 4.25 14.18 -3.39
C VAL A 51 3.33 13.94 -2.18
N VAL A 52 3.93 13.83 -0.99
CA VAL A 52 3.17 13.67 0.25
C VAL A 52 2.46 15.00 0.57
N VAL A 53 1.13 14.99 0.50
CA VAL A 53 0.29 16.18 0.75
C VAL A 53 -0.10 16.27 2.23
N ASN A 54 -0.37 15.13 2.86
CA ASN A 54 -0.80 15.12 4.26
C ASN A 54 -0.50 13.79 4.94
N VAL A 55 -0.02 13.86 6.18
CA VAL A 55 0.13 12.70 7.06
C VAL A 55 -0.45 13.07 8.41
N THR A 56 -1.37 12.24 8.93
CA THR A 56 -1.93 12.47 10.26
C THR A 56 -1.27 11.57 11.29
N ARG A 57 -1.26 12.02 12.54
CA ARG A 57 -0.74 11.26 13.68
C ARG A 57 -1.48 9.92 13.85
N HIS A 58 -0.73 8.91 14.30
CA HIS A 58 -1.24 7.58 14.63
C HIS A 58 -1.44 7.43 16.14
N SER A 59 -2.33 6.51 16.51
CA SER A 59 -2.62 6.17 17.92
C SER A 59 -1.84 4.93 18.39
N HIS A 60 -0.86 4.48 17.63
CA HIS A 60 -0.01 3.33 17.93
C HIS A 60 1.42 3.60 17.48
N ALA A 61 2.35 2.82 18.00
CA ALA A 61 3.75 2.84 17.58
C ALA A 61 3.92 2.33 16.14
N PRO A 62 4.98 2.77 15.44
CA PRO A 62 5.37 2.18 14.16
C PRO A 62 5.80 0.72 14.34
N ASP A 63 5.63 -0.10 13.31
CA ASP A 63 5.99 -1.52 13.31
C ASP A 63 6.77 -1.85 12.02
N PRO A 64 8.05 -1.45 11.95
CA PRO A 64 8.87 -1.65 10.75
C PRO A 64 9.09 -3.15 10.46
N ALA A 65 9.17 -4.00 11.48
CA ALA A 65 9.33 -5.44 11.28
C ALA A 65 8.18 -6.06 10.45
N LYS A 66 6.93 -5.67 10.74
CA LYS A 66 5.79 -6.11 9.92
C LYS A 66 5.81 -5.52 8.51
N ASN A 67 6.42 -4.36 8.31
CA ASN A 67 6.54 -3.74 6.99
C ASN A 67 7.52 -4.53 6.12
N GLU A 68 8.70 -4.81 6.66
CA GLU A 68 9.74 -5.60 5.99
C GLU A 68 9.21 -6.99 5.63
N ALA A 69 8.53 -7.67 6.56
CA ALA A 69 7.92 -8.97 6.29
C ALA A 69 6.88 -8.89 5.14
N LYS A 70 6.09 -7.81 5.07
CA LYS A 70 5.11 -7.63 3.98
C LYS A 70 5.78 -7.35 2.65
N LYS A 71 6.83 -6.54 2.67
CA LYS A 71 7.65 -6.20 1.51
C LYS A 71 8.27 -7.46 0.90
N SER A 72 8.96 -8.27 1.71
CA SER A 72 9.54 -9.53 1.28
C SER A 72 8.51 -10.46 0.63
N VAL A 73 7.31 -10.57 1.20
CA VAL A 73 6.22 -11.39 0.64
C VAL A 73 5.69 -10.86 -0.69
N SER A 74 5.66 -9.53 -0.89
CA SER A 74 5.25 -8.96 -2.18
C SER A 74 6.28 -9.16 -3.29
N ASN A 75 7.57 -9.08 -2.98
CA ASN A 75 8.64 -9.26 -3.98
C ASN A 75 8.66 -10.68 -4.56
N MET A 76 8.34 -11.71 -3.77
CA MET A 76 8.33 -13.10 -4.22
C MET A 76 7.21 -13.45 -5.24
N LYS A 77 6.25 -12.55 -5.51
CA LYS A 77 5.10 -12.82 -6.41
C LYS A 77 5.06 -11.99 -7.69
N GLY A 78 5.98 -11.04 -7.88
CA GLY A 78 6.07 -10.21 -9.10
C GLY A 78 6.25 -11.01 -10.39
N GLU A 79 6.73 -12.25 -10.30
CA GLU A 79 7.05 -13.14 -11.44
C GLU A 79 5.98 -14.22 -11.73
N GLN A 80 4.76 -14.13 -11.17
CA GLN A 80 3.70 -15.12 -11.44
C GLN A 80 2.41 -14.52 -12.02
N ARG A 81 2.52 -13.54 -12.92
CA ARG A 81 1.37 -13.03 -13.70
C ARG A 81 1.52 -13.35 -15.19
N THR A 82 1.50 -14.64 -15.52
CA THR A 82 1.10 -15.08 -16.86
C THR A 82 0.20 -16.30 -16.72
N PRO A 83 -1.13 -16.19 -16.85
CA PRO A 83 -1.87 -17.30 -17.40
C PRO A 83 -1.50 -17.36 -18.88
N LEU A 84 -0.52 -18.21 -19.22
CA LEU A 84 -0.38 -18.73 -20.58
C LEU A 84 -1.69 -19.43 -20.92
N ARG A 85 -2.63 -18.68 -21.48
CA ARG A 85 -3.85 -19.25 -22.07
C ARG A 85 -3.42 -19.86 -23.40
N ASN A 86 -3.00 -21.12 -23.34
CA ASN A 86 -2.93 -21.98 -24.52
C ASN A 86 -4.34 -22.08 -25.10
N GLN A 87 -4.54 -21.56 -26.31
CA GLN A 87 -5.56 -22.11 -27.20
C GLN A 87 -4.82 -22.62 -28.43
N GLY A 88 -4.52 -23.92 -28.37
CA GLY A 88 -4.20 -24.70 -29.56
C GLY A 88 -5.48 -25.22 -30.19
N SER A 89 -5.37 -25.40 -31.50
CA SER A 89 -6.18 -26.22 -32.43
C SER A 89 -7.58 -25.74 -32.76
#